data_AF-A0AAU3PXI2-F1
#
_entry.id   AF-A0AAU3PXI2-F1
#
_cell.length_a   1.000
_cell.length_b   1.000
_cell.length_c   1.000
_cell.angle_alpha   90.00
_cell.angle_beta   90.00
_cell.angle_gamma   90.00
#
_symmetry.space_group_name_H-M   'P 1'
#
loop_
_entity.id
_entity.type
_entity.pdbx_description
1 polymer ?
#
loop_
_entity_poly.entity_id
_entity_poly.type
_entity_poly.pdbx_seq_one_letter_code
_entity_poly.pdbx_strand_id
1 'polypeptide(L)' 'MRDIAAVIGRRLGSATEAVPQEMFGPLGPIFAADQPSSSEHTRQTLGWQPKHPDLLEDLENIQP' A
#
# COMPACT_ATOMS: atom_id res chain seq x y z
N MET A 1 -2.09 -1.75 -4.09
CA MET A 1 -1.08 -0.86 -4.70
C MET A 1 -1.67 0.41 -5.31
N ARG A 2 -2.65 0.32 -6.22
CA ARG A 2 -3.25 1.51 -6.88
C ARG A 2 -3.74 2.58 -5.88
N ASP A 3 -4.50 2.18 -4.86
CA ASP A 3 -5.12 3.15 -3.95
C ASP A 3 -4.08 3.84 -3.06
N ILE A 4 -3.03 3.12 -2.63
CA ILE A 4 -1.87 3.68 -1.92
C ILE A 4 -1.17 4.73 -2.80
N ALA A 5 -0.85 4.39 -4.05
CA ALA A 5 -0.22 5.32 -4.99
C ALA A 5 -1.09 6.56 -5.21
N ALA A 6 -2.41 6.39 -5.37
CA ALA A 6 -3.35 7.48 -5.56
C ALA A 6 -3.41 8.45 -4.37
N VAL A 7 -3.41 7.96 -3.13
CA VAL A 7 -3.36 8.82 -1.92
C VAL A 7 -2.04 9.60 -1.90
N ILE A 8 -0.91 8.93 -2.06
CA ILE A 8 0.42 9.57 -2.05
C ILE A 8 0.52 10.67 -3.12
N GLY A 9 0.11 10.36 -4.36
CA GLY A 9 0.13 11.32 -5.46
C GLY A 9 -0.69 12.57 -5.16
N ARG A 10 -1.96 12.40 -4.73
CA ARG A 10 -2.81 13.54 -4.35
C ARG A 10 -2.17 14.41 -3.27
N ARG A 11 -1.59 13.77 -2.25
CA ARG A 11 -0.98 14.47 -1.10
C ARG A 11 0.30 15.22 -1.45
N LEU A 12 1.05 14.73 -2.43
CA LEU A 12 2.26 15.37 -2.94
C LEU A 12 1.99 16.36 -4.10
N GLY A 13 0.74 16.48 -4.56
CA GLY A 13 0.41 17.28 -5.75
C GLY A 13 0.92 16.68 -7.07
N SER A 14 1.18 15.37 -7.09
CA SER A 14 1.73 14.63 -8.23
C SER A 14 0.68 13.73 -8.88
N ALA A 15 0.63 13.72 -10.21
CA ALA A 15 -0.22 12.80 -10.94
C ALA A 15 0.25 11.34 -10.77
N THR A 16 -0.70 10.42 -10.66
CA THR A 16 -0.43 8.97 -10.63
C THR A 16 -0.99 8.33 -11.89
N GLU A 17 -0.17 7.57 -12.59
CA GLU A 17 -0.57 6.81 -13.78
C GLU A 17 -0.24 5.33 -13.63
N ALA A 18 -1.05 4.48 -14.27
CA ALA A 18 -0.72 3.07 -14.41
C ALA A 18 0.32 2.92 -15.52
N VAL A 19 1.42 2.23 -15.22
CA VAL A 19 2.50 1.97 -16.17
C VAL A 19 2.68 0.46 -16.39
N PRO A 20 3.22 0.03 -17.54
CA PRO A 20 3.56 -1.37 -17.79
C PRO A 20 4.55 -1.89 -16.73
N GLN A 21 4.43 -3.17 -16.36
CA GLN A 21 5.25 -3.77 -15.31
C GLN A 21 6.76 -3.71 -15.63
N GLU A 22 7.12 -3.68 -16.91
CA GLU A 22 8.50 -3.62 -17.40
C GLU A 22 9.22 -2.35 -16.93
N MET A 23 8.45 -1.27 -16.63
CA MET A 23 8.97 -0.03 -16.05
C MET A 23 9.54 -0.21 -14.64
N PHE A 24 9.12 -1.25 -13.93
CA PHE A 24 9.62 -1.60 -12.59
C PHE A 24 10.80 -2.59 -12.64
N GLY A 25 11.31 -2.90 -13.85
CA GLY A 25 12.45 -3.78 -14.04
C GLY A 25 12.22 -5.19 -13.45
N PRO A 26 13.22 -5.78 -12.77
CA PRO A 26 13.10 -7.12 -12.19
C PRO A 26 11.97 -7.30 -11.18
N LEU A 27 11.44 -6.21 -10.60
CA LEU A 27 10.33 -6.25 -9.63
C LEU A 27 8.95 -6.16 -10.30
N GLY A 28 8.88 -5.86 -11.59
CA GLY A 28 7.61 -5.77 -12.34
C GLY A 28 6.66 -6.95 -12.10
N PRO A 29 7.12 -8.21 -12.24
CA PRO A 29 6.28 -9.38 -12.01
C PRO A 29 5.70 -9.44 -10.59
N ILE A 30 6.42 -8.93 -9.59
CA ILE A 30 5.93 -8.89 -8.20
C ILE A 30 4.76 -7.91 -8.10
N PHE A 31 4.90 -6.69 -8.63
CA PHE A 31 3.82 -5.70 -8.60
C PHE A 31 2.62 -6.03 -9.50
N ALA A 32 2.85 -6.81 -10.56
CA ALA A 32 1.79 -7.29 -11.44
C ALA A 32 1.00 -8.47 -10.84
N ALA A 33 1.63 -9.25 -9.96
CA ALA A 33 0.96 -10.35 -9.28
C ALA A 33 -0.07 -9.84 -8.27
N ASP A 34 -1.20 -10.54 -8.18
CA ASP A 34 -2.13 -10.38 -7.08
C ASP A 34 -1.48 -10.97 -5.82
N GLN A 35 -1.12 -10.10 -4.87
CA GLN A 35 -0.42 -10.43 -3.63
C GLN A 35 -1.37 -10.23 -2.44
N PRO A 36 -2.42 -11.05 -2.30
CA PRO A 36 -3.32 -10.93 -1.16
C PRO A 36 -2.56 -11.23 0.13
N SER A 37 -2.70 -10.36 1.12
CA SER A 37 -2.09 -10.53 2.43
C SER A 37 -3.14 -10.34 3.53
N SER A 38 -2.94 -11.03 4.66
CA SER A 38 -3.79 -10.95 5.84
C SER A 38 -2.92 -10.92 7.10
N SER A 39 -3.36 -10.18 8.11
CA SER A 39 -2.73 -10.15 9.43
C SER A 39 -3.31 -11.17 10.40
N GLU A 40 -4.27 -12.00 9.97
CA GLU A 40 -5.02 -12.90 10.84
C GLU A 40 -4.12 -13.85 11.64
N HIS A 41 -3.17 -14.52 10.98
CA HIS A 41 -2.24 -15.43 11.65
C HIS A 41 -1.40 -14.70 12.72
N THR A 42 -0.86 -13.53 12.40
CA THR A 42 -0.07 -12.72 13.35
C THR A 42 -0.91 -12.33 14.56
N ARG A 43 -2.17 -11.91 14.35
CA ARG A 43 -3.09 -11.51 15.43
C ARG A 43 -3.46 -12.70 16.32
N GLN A 44 -3.74 -13.86 15.73
CA GLN A 44 -4.07 -15.08 16.47
C GLN A 44 -2.88 -15.60 17.28
N THR A 45 -1.69 -15.66 16.67
CA THR A 45 -0.49 -16.24 17.28
C THR A 45 0.09 -15.33 18.37
N LEU A 46 0.09 -14.02 18.16
CA LEU A 46 0.75 -13.07 19.07
C LEU A 46 -0.21 -12.30 19.98
N GLY A 47 -1.53 -12.49 19.82
CA GLY A 47 -2.54 -11.67 20.49
C GLY A 47 -2.48 -10.19 20.08
N TRP A 48 -1.81 -9.88 18.95
CA TRP A 48 -1.62 -8.51 18.49
C TRP A 48 -2.96 -7.92 18.02
N GLN A 49 -3.21 -6.67 18.40
CA GLN A 49 -4.37 -5.89 17.98
C GLN A 49 -3.89 -4.55 17.41
N PRO A 50 -4.23 -4.21 16.16
CA PRO A 50 -3.98 -2.89 15.61
C PRO A 50 -4.64 -1.82 16.49
N LYS A 51 -3.91 -0.75 16.81
CA LYS A 51 -4.39 0.36 17.67
C LYS A 51 -4.55 1.68 16.95
N HIS A 52 -4.06 1.75 15.72
CA HIS A 52 -4.06 2.94 14.88
C HIS A 52 -5.01 2.74 13.70
N PRO A 53 -5.37 3.82 12.99
CA PRO A 53 -6.10 3.76 11.74
C PRO A 53 -5.44 2.79 10.74
N ASP A 54 -6.21 2.35 9.76
CA ASP A 54 -5.63 1.53 8.70
C ASP A 54 -4.65 2.33 7.84
N LEU A 55 -3.92 1.64 6.96
CA LEU A 55 -2.89 2.28 6.14
C LEU A 55 -3.44 3.44 5.29
N LEU A 56 -4.63 3.31 4.70
CA LEU A 56 -5.14 4.36 3.82
C LEU A 56 -5.62 5.56 4.63
N GLU A 57 -6.26 5.33 5.77
CA GLU A 57 -6.64 6.39 6.71
C GLU A 57 -5.40 7.12 7.27
N ASP A 58 -4.35 6.39 7.63
CA ASP A 58 -3.11 6.97 8.16
C ASP A 58 -2.37 7.80 7.09
N LEU A 59 -2.32 7.30 5.86
CA LEU A 59 -1.74 8.01 4.72
C LEU A 59 -2.47 9.33 4.41
N GLU A 60 -3.76 9.47 4.73
CA GLU A 60 -4.48 10.75 4.59
C GLU A 60 -4.10 11.77 5.69
N ASN A 61 -3.56 11.31 6.83
CA ASN A 61 -3.36 12.13 8.03
C ASN A 61 -1.90 12.48 8.39
N ILE A 62 -0.89 12.00 7.64
CA ILE A 62 0.53 12.40 7.80
C ILE A 62 0.66 13.93 7.95
N GLN A 63 1.39 14.41 8.97
CA GLN A 63 1.68 15.84 9.14
C GLN A 63 3.18 16.09 8.87
N PRO A 64 3.56 17.25 8.30
CA PRO A 64 4.96 17.62 8.05
C PRO A 64 5.75 17.85 9.34
#